data_AF-A0A015TVH1-F1
#
_entry.id   AF-A0A015TVH1-F1
#
_cell.length_a   1.000
_cell.length_b   1.000
_cell.length_c   1.000
_cell.angle_alpha   90.00
_cell.angle_beta   90.00
_cell.angle_gamma   90.00
#
_symmetry.space_group_name_H-M   'P 1'
#
loop_
_entity.id
_entity.type
_entity.pdbx_description
1 polymer ?
#
loop_
_entity_poly.entity_id
_entity_poly.type
_entity_poly.pdbx_seq_one_letter_code
_entity_poly.pdbx_strand_id
1 'polypeptide(L)'
;MIDFMVRDNSPFTDEGKNLLIEEFGKNYGTYFSILSAISGGYNTQTEIEALLGEKSLGGYLKRLIEDYNIVVRQRPVFSKEGSQTVRYEICDNFIHFWFNYFDRNRSLIEIKNFVGLRKLIKADYPTYSGKILEQYFKQKYAESYEFRLIGSWWEPKGNQNEIDIVAIYLDNKSAIVAEVKRQKKNFKP
;
A
#
# COMPACT_ATOMS: atom_id res chain seq x y z
N MET A 1 0.48 19.67 -8.36
CA MET A 1 1.15 18.36 -8.42
C MET A 1 0.46 17.41 -9.40
N ILE A 2 -0.80 16.98 -9.17
CA ILE A 2 -1.51 16.05 -10.08
C ILE A 2 -1.55 16.57 -11.53
N ASP A 3 -1.84 17.86 -11.75
CA ASP A 3 -1.86 18.43 -13.11
C ASP A 3 -0.50 18.39 -13.82
N PHE A 4 0.59 18.46 -13.06
CA PHE A 4 1.95 18.36 -13.59
C PHE A 4 2.33 16.91 -13.92
N MET A 5 1.97 15.96 -13.04
CA MET A 5 2.23 14.54 -13.25
C MET A 5 1.38 13.95 -14.37
N VAL A 6 0.15 14.44 -14.56
CA VAL A 6 -0.84 13.88 -15.48
C VAL A 6 -1.10 14.86 -16.62
N ARG A 7 -0.19 14.86 -17.58
CA ARG A 7 -0.24 15.68 -18.80
C ARG A 7 0.30 14.88 -19.98
N ASP A 8 0.01 15.36 -21.19
CA ASP A 8 0.58 14.77 -22.39
C ASP A 8 2.12 14.82 -22.33
N ASN A 9 2.77 13.73 -22.75
CA ASN A 9 4.22 13.52 -22.67
C ASN A 9 4.83 13.67 -21.25
N SER A 10 4.05 13.42 -20.19
CA SER A 10 4.58 13.35 -18.83
C SER A 10 5.47 12.11 -18.65
N PRO A 11 6.68 12.22 -18.04
CA PRO A 11 7.51 11.06 -17.76
C PRO A 11 6.85 10.09 -16.78
N PHE A 12 6.04 10.61 -15.84
CA PHE A 12 5.29 9.82 -14.85
C PHE A 12 4.38 8.76 -15.47
N THR A 13 3.97 8.97 -16.73
CA THR A 13 3.17 8.01 -17.47
C THR A 13 3.86 6.66 -17.48
N ASP A 14 5.08 6.57 -17.99
CA ASP A 14 5.80 5.30 -18.18
C ASP A 14 6.86 5.02 -17.12
N GLU A 15 7.21 6.01 -16.29
CA GLU A 15 8.28 5.90 -15.28
C GLU A 15 8.14 4.67 -14.39
N GLY A 16 6.94 4.42 -13.83
CA GLY A 16 6.74 3.25 -12.97
C GLY A 16 6.97 1.92 -13.70
N LYS A 17 6.64 1.84 -14.98
CA LYS A 17 6.94 0.65 -15.80
C LYS A 17 8.43 0.54 -16.08
N ASN A 18 9.08 1.64 -16.46
CA ASN A 18 10.50 1.65 -16.81
C ASN A 18 11.37 1.25 -15.62
N LEU A 19 11.12 1.87 -14.46
CA LEU A 19 11.81 1.57 -13.21
C LEU A 19 11.68 0.09 -12.84
N LEU A 20 10.47 -0.47 -12.89
CA LEU A 20 10.26 -1.87 -12.52
C LEU A 20 10.86 -2.86 -13.53
N ILE A 21 10.92 -2.51 -14.82
CA ILE A 21 11.61 -3.35 -15.83
C ILE A 21 13.12 -3.35 -15.57
N GLU A 22 13.68 -2.18 -15.26
CA GLU A 22 15.11 -2.03 -14.95
C GLU A 22 15.48 -2.85 -13.70
N GLU A 23 14.68 -2.76 -12.64
CA GLU A 23 14.91 -3.49 -11.38
C GLU A 23 14.68 -5.01 -11.49
N PHE A 24 13.61 -5.46 -12.16
CA PHE A 24 13.20 -6.87 -12.15
C PHE A 24 13.71 -7.70 -13.33
N GLY A 25 14.19 -7.04 -14.38
CA GLY A 25 14.64 -7.69 -15.61
C GLY A 25 13.57 -8.58 -16.25
N LYS A 26 13.97 -9.78 -16.71
CA LYS A 26 13.11 -10.66 -17.52
C LYS A 26 11.83 -11.15 -16.82
N ASN A 27 11.80 -11.15 -15.49
CA ASN A 27 10.67 -11.64 -14.70
C ASN A 27 9.71 -10.51 -14.28
N TYR A 28 9.85 -9.30 -14.82
CA TYR A 28 9.05 -8.14 -14.40
C TYR A 28 7.55 -8.39 -14.46
N GLY A 29 7.04 -9.16 -15.43
CA GLY A 29 5.61 -9.41 -15.61
C GLY A 29 4.91 -9.99 -14.38
N THR A 30 5.48 -11.01 -13.75
CA THR A 30 4.89 -11.63 -12.55
C THR A 30 4.91 -10.67 -11.37
N TYR A 31 6.01 -9.95 -11.15
CA TYR A 31 6.09 -8.93 -10.10
C TYR A 31 5.08 -7.80 -10.33
N PHE A 32 4.89 -7.39 -11.58
CA PHE A 32 3.92 -6.38 -11.96
C PHE A 32 2.50 -6.80 -11.61
N SER A 33 2.12 -8.04 -11.95
CA SER A 33 0.81 -8.60 -11.62
C SER A 33 0.57 -8.64 -10.11
N ILE A 34 1.59 -9.00 -9.31
CA ILE A 34 1.50 -8.99 -7.84
C ILE A 34 1.32 -7.57 -7.30
N LEU A 35 2.11 -6.60 -7.77
CA LEU A 35 2.02 -5.22 -7.32
C LEU A 35 0.69 -4.58 -7.72
N SER A 36 0.20 -4.86 -8.93
CA SER A 36 -1.11 -4.41 -9.40
C SER A 36 -2.23 -5.01 -8.53
N ALA A 37 -2.15 -6.29 -8.17
CA ALA A 37 -3.08 -6.95 -7.25
C ALA A 37 -3.10 -6.30 -5.85
N ILE A 38 -1.92 -6.07 -5.25
CA ILE A 38 -1.80 -5.41 -3.93
C ILE A 38 -2.39 -3.99 -4.00
N SER A 39 -2.08 -3.21 -5.04
CA SER A 39 -2.68 -1.88 -5.23
C SER A 39 -4.21 -1.94 -5.37
N GLY A 40 -4.74 -3.03 -5.93
CA GLY A 40 -6.16 -3.32 -6.06
C GLY A 40 -6.85 -3.72 -4.75
N GLY A 41 -6.10 -3.91 -3.66
CA GLY A 41 -6.62 -4.29 -2.35
C GLY A 41 -6.58 -5.79 -2.05
N TYR A 42 -6.00 -6.60 -2.95
CA TYR A 42 -5.75 -8.02 -2.70
C TYR A 42 -4.45 -8.14 -1.90
N ASN A 43 -4.59 -8.20 -0.57
CA ASN A 43 -3.47 -7.98 0.34
C ASN A 43 -2.99 -9.26 1.03
N THR A 44 -3.65 -10.40 0.86
CA THR A 44 -3.17 -11.68 1.36
C THR A 44 -2.61 -12.54 0.24
N GLN A 45 -1.69 -13.47 0.55
CA GLN A 45 -1.12 -14.35 -0.48
C GLN A 45 -2.23 -15.13 -1.20
N THR A 46 -3.22 -15.63 -0.45
CA THR A 46 -4.35 -16.38 -1.00
C THR A 46 -5.21 -15.54 -1.94
N GLU A 47 -5.48 -14.28 -1.60
CA GLU A 47 -6.21 -13.36 -2.48
C GLU A 47 -5.44 -13.08 -3.78
N ILE A 48 -4.13 -12.85 -3.68
CA ILE A 48 -3.28 -12.58 -4.85
C ILE A 48 -3.18 -13.83 -5.74
N GLU A 49 -2.93 -15.01 -5.16
CA GLU A 49 -2.88 -16.28 -5.88
C GLU A 49 -4.19 -16.61 -6.57
N ALA A 50 -5.33 -16.38 -5.90
CA ALA A 50 -6.66 -16.57 -6.47
C ALA A 50 -6.92 -15.61 -7.65
N LEU A 51 -6.52 -14.35 -7.53
CA LEU A 51 -6.69 -13.36 -8.59
C LEU A 51 -5.84 -13.69 -9.82
N LEU A 52 -4.59 -14.11 -9.62
CA LEU A 52 -3.64 -14.38 -10.69
C LEU A 52 -3.75 -15.79 -11.29
N GLY A 53 -4.49 -16.69 -10.64
CA GLY A 53 -4.58 -18.09 -11.05
C GLY A 53 -3.27 -18.87 -10.86
N GLU A 54 -2.36 -18.38 -10.01
CA GLU A 54 -1.05 -18.96 -9.75
C GLU A 54 -1.01 -19.66 -8.39
N LYS A 55 -0.45 -20.87 -8.32
CA LYS A 55 -0.44 -21.69 -7.09
C LYS A 55 0.75 -21.44 -6.16
N SER A 56 1.73 -20.62 -6.55
CA SER A 56 2.96 -20.44 -5.77
C SER A 56 3.61 -19.08 -6.01
N LEU A 57 3.16 -18.07 -5.27
CA LEU A 57 3.73 -16.71 -5.33
C LEU A 57 4.73 -16.41 -4.21
N GLY A 58 4.92 -17.34 -3.27
CA GLY A 58 5.75 -17.12 -2.07
C GLY A 58 7.19 -16.71 -2.38
N GLY A 59 7.80 -17.27 -3.43
CA GLY A 59 9.14 -16.89 -3.88
C GLY A 59 9.20 -15.44 -4.41
N TYR A 60 8.22 -15.04 -5.22
CA TYR A 60 8.13 -13.69 -5.76
C TYR A 60 7.85 -12.65 -4.66
N LEU A 61 6.91 -12.94 -3.76
CA LEU A 61 6.62 -12.09 -2.61
C LEU A 61 7.85 -11.94 -1.71
N LYS A 62 8.60 -13.02 -1.47
CA LYS A 62 9.85 -12.97 -0.71
C LYS A 62 10.85 -12.00 -1.34
N ARG A 63 11.04 -12.05 -2.66
CA ARG A 63 11.97 -11.15 -3.38
C ARG A 63 11.50 -9.70 -3.38
N LEU A 64 10.19 -9.45 -3.53
CA LEU A 64 9.61 -8.10 -3.39
C LEU A 64 9.87 -7.45 -2.02
N ILE A 65 10.00 -8.27 -0.98
CA ILE A 65 10.27 -7.83 0.39
C ILE A 65 11.78 -7.72 0.64
N GLU A 66 12.53 -8.79 0.41
CA GLU A 66 13.91 -8.92 0.86
C GLU A 66 14.92 -8.35 -0.13
N ASP A 67 14.69 -8.52 -1.44
CA ASP A 67 15.63 -8.10 -2.48
C ASP A 67 15.34 -6.66 -2.92
N TYR A 68 14.07 -6.35 -3.19
CA TYR A 68 13.68 -5.08 -3.81
C TYR A 68 13.16 -4.03 -2.82
N ASN A 69 12.77 -4.44 -1.60
CA ASN A 69 12.23 -3.55 -0.58
C ASN A 69 11.06 -2.66 -1.07
N ILE A 70 10.19 -3.21 -1.93
CA ILE A 70 9.01 -2.51 -2.49
C ILE A 70 7.73 -2.91 -1.73
N VAL A 71 7.71 -4.12 -1.16
CA VAL A 71 6.58 -4.67 -0.41
C VAL A 71 6.99 -4.95 1.02
N VAL A 72 6.10 -4.71 1.97
CA VAL A 72 6.28 -5.06 3.38
C VAL A 72 5.20 -6.03 3.84
N ARG A 73 5.56 -6.86 4.83
CA ARG A 73 4.60 -7.70 5.56
C ARG A 73 4.05 -6.93 6.74
N GLN A 74 2.76 -6.69 6.73
CA GLN A 74 2.01 -6.18 7.87
C GLN A 74 1.44 -7.37 8.67
N ARG A 75 1.59 -7.30 9.99
CA ARG A 75 0.90 -8.19 10.92
C ARG A 75 0.18 -7.37 11.98
N PRO A 76 -0.92 -7.88 12.56
CA PRO A 76 -1.52 -7.23 13.72
C PRO A 76 -0.46 -7.09 14.83
N VAL A 77 -0.46 -5.96 15.53
CA VAL A 77 0.29 -5.84 16.77
C VAL A 77 -0.05 -7.00 17.71
N PHE A 78 0.94 -7.46 18.48
CA PHE A 78 0.87 -8.65 19.35
C PHE A 78 0.75 -10.00 18.63
N SER A 79 0.80 -10.04 17.31
CA SER A 79 0.91 -11.31 16.60
C SER A 79 2.20 -12.06 17.00
N LYS A 80 2.09 -13.38 17.15
CA LYS A 80 3.26 -14.23 17.40
C LYS A 80 4.17 -14.24 16.18
N GLU A 81 5.48 -14.39 16.42
CA GLU A 81 6.42 -14.71 15.35
C GLU A 81 5.94 -15.94 14.57
N GLY A 82 5.96 -15.85 13.24
CA GLY A 82 5.45 -16.91 12.36
C GLY A 82 3.94 -16.93 12.15
N SER A 83 3.18 -15.97 12.70
CA SER A 83 1.75 -15.84 12.40
C SER A 83 1.50 -15.73 10.89
N GLN A 84 0.56 -16.53 10.39
CA GLN A 84 0.13 -16.58 9.00
C GLN A 84 -0.89 -15.47 8.65
N THR A 85 -1.33 -14.69 9.65
CA THR A 85 -2.19 -13.52 9.44
C THR A 85 -1.32 -12.36 8.93
N VAL A 86 -0.91 -12.45 7.67
CA VAL A 86 -0.04 -11.48 7.00
C VAL A 86 -0.85 -10.77 5.92
N ARG A 87 -0.74 -9.43 5.90
CA ARG A 87 -1.12 -8.60 4.77
C ARG A 87 0.16 -8.07 4.10
N TYR A 88 0.13 -7.94 2.78
CA TYR A 88 1.20 -7.36 1.97
C TYR A 88 0.78 -5.95 1.57
N GLU A 89 1.72 -5.01 1.64
CA GLU A 89 1.49 -3.61 1.29
C GLU A 89 2.69 -3.08 0.51
N ILE A 90 2.44 -2.25 -0.51
CA ILE A 90 3.51 -1.53 -1.22
C ILE A 90 3.96 -0.37 -0.33
N CYS A 91 5.23 -0.38 0.10
CA CYS A 91 5.78 0.66 0.97
C CYS A 91 6.31 1.88 0.21
N ASP A 92 6.65 1.73 -1.07
CA ASP A 92 7.07 2.87 -1.89
C ASP A 92 5.86 3.70 -2.36
N ASN A 93 5.82 4.97 -1.93
CA ASN A 93 4.72 5.88 -2.22
C ASN A 93 4.53 6.14 -3.71
N PHE A 94 5.62 6.22 -4.47
CA PHE A 94 5.55 6.47 -5.91
C PHE A 94 4.99 5.24 -6.64
N ILE A 95 5.53 4.04 -6.38
CA ILE A 95 5.05 2.79 -6.98
C ILE A 95 3.59 2.54 -6.60
N HIS A 96 3.22 2.75 -5.34
CA HIS A 96 1.84 2.59 -4.88
C HIS A 96 0.89 3.58 -5.57
N PHE A 97 1.31 4.85 -5.76
CA PHE A 97 0.52 5.83 -6.52
C PHE A 97 0.40 5.42 -8.00
N TRP A 98 1.51 4.99 -8.59
CA TRP A 98 1.59 4.66 -10.01
C TRP A 98 0.68 3.47 -10.37
N PHE A 99 0.70 2.39 -9.59
CA PHE A 99 -0.21 1.26 -9.81
C PHE A 99 -1.69 1.65 -9.60
N ASN A 100 -2.00 2.43 -8.56
CA ASN A 100 -3.38 2.83 -8.28
C ASN A 100 -4.02 3.66 -9.41
N TYR A 101 -3.23 4.47 -10.10
CA TYR A 101 -3.77 5.47 -11.02
C TYR A 101 -3.26 5.37 -12.46
N PHE A 102 -1.96 5.17 -12.68
CA PHE A 102 -1.38 5.15 -14.03
C PHE A 102 -1.50 3.77 -14.68
N ASP A 103 -1.23 2.69 -13.95
CA ASP A 103 -1.38 1.31 -14.44
C ASP A 103 -2.86 0.99 -14.65
N ARG A 104 -3.66 1.15 -13.59
CA ARG A 104 -5.10 0.83 -13.57
C ARG A 104 -5.90 1.55 -14.65
N ASN A 105 -5.49 2.75 -15.06
CA ASN A 105 -6.20 3.57 -16.04
C ASN A 105 -5.42 3.72 -17.35
N ARG A 106 -4.66 2.70 -17.76
CA ARG A 106 -3.86 2.77 -18.99
C ARG A 106 -4.66 3.12 -20.24
N SER A 107 -5.89 2.64 -20.35
CA SER A 107 -6.77 2.98 -21.47
C SER A 107 -7.02 4.49 -21.61
N LEU A 108 -7.12 5.24 -20.51
CA LEU A 108 -7.28 6.71 -20.55
C LEU A 108 -6.02 7.40 -21.07
N ILE A 109 -4.84 6.85 -20.77
CA ILE A 109 -3.56 7.37 -21.20
C ILE A 109 -3.37 7.11 -22.70
N GLU A 110 -3.69 5.91 -23.17
CA GLU A 110 -3.58 5.50 -24.57
C GLU A 110 -4.42 6.38 -25.51
N ILE A 111 -5.63 6.77 -25.08
CA ILE A 111 -6.50 7.69 -25.83
C ILE A 111 -6.22 9.18 -25.52
N LYS A 112 -5.12 9.49 -24.81
CA LYS A 112 -4.71 10.83 -24.38
C LYS A 112 -5.75 11.60 -23.56
N ASN A 113 -6.66 10.91 -22.87
CA ASN A 113 -7.66 11.51 -22.00
C ASN A 113 -7.10 11.84 -20.60
N PHE A 114 -6.09 12.70 -20.56
CA PHE A 114 -5.48 13.17 -19.31
C PHE A 114 -6.44 14.01 -18.46
N VAL A 115 -7.42 14.67 -19.07
CA VAL A 115 -8.47 15.40 -18.35
C VAL A 115 -9.30 14.44 -17.50
N GLY A 116 -9.73 13.32 -18.08
CA GLY A 116 -10.46 12.26 -17.38
C GLY A 116 -9.63 11.63 -16.26
N LEU A 117 -8.37 11.28 -16.54
CA LEU A 117 -7.47 10.70 -15.54
C LEU A 117 -7.25 11.66 -14.35
N ARG A 118 -7.01 12.95 -14.61
CA ARG A 118 -6.88 13.96 -13.53
C ARG A 118 -8.14 14.06 -12.69
N LYS A 119 -9.32 14.02 -13.31
CA LYS A 119 -10.60 14.07 -12.60
C LYS A 119 -10.76 12.87 -11.68
N LEU A 120 -10.45 11.67 -12.17
CA LEU A 120 -10.51 10.42 -11.40
C LEU A 120 -9.57 10.48 -10.20
N ILE A 121 -8.29 10.82 -10.42
CA ILE A 121 -7.29 10.91 -9.35
C ILE A 121 -7.71 11.95 -8.31
N LYS A 122 -8.10 13.16 -8.73
CA LYS A 122 -8.51 14.23 -7.80
C LYS A 122 -9.72 13.83 -6.95
N ALA A 123 -10.67 13.09 -7.52
CA ALA A 123 -11.86 12.63 -6.81
C ALA A 123 -11.51 11.57 -5.74
N ASP A 124 -10.60 10.65 -6.07
CA ASP A 124 -10.20 9.55 -5.18
C ASP A 124 -9.07 9.91 -4.20
N TYR A 125 -8.32 10.99 -4.48
CA TYR A 125 -7.16 11.40 -3.68
C TYR A 125 -7.42 11.51 -2.16
N PRO A 126 -8.58 11.99 -1.66
CA PRO A 126 -8.86 11.98 -0.23
C PRO A 126 -8.88 10.57 0.39
N THR A 127 -9.28 9.55 -0.37
CA THR A 127 -9.28 8.15 0.05
C THR A 127 -7.85 7.62 0.06
N TYR A 128 -7.14 7.75 -1.06
CA TYR A 128 -5.74 7.30 -1.18
C TYR A 128 -4.81 7.95 -0.15
N SER A 129 -4.91 9.27 0.03
CA SER A 129 -4.09 10.00 1.02
C SER A 129 -4.45 9.68 2.47
N GLY A 130 -5.56 8.97 2.74
CA GLY A 130 -5.88 8.44 4.07
C GLY A 130 -4.84 7.43 4.56
N LYS A 131 -4.51 6.43 3.72
CA LYS A 131 -3.47 5.44 4.04
C LYS A 131 -2.09 6.09 4.25
N ILE A 132 -1.76 7.06 3.40
CA ILE A 132 -0.50 7.82 3.54
C ILE A 132 -0.47 8.60 4.86
N LEU A 133 -1.61 9.14 5.30
CA LEU A 133 -1.73 9.84 6.57
C LEU A 133 -1.55 8.89 7.77
N GLU A 134 -2.08 7.67 7.71
CA GLU A 134 -1.86 6.63 8.72
C GLU A 134 -0.37 6.29 8.85
N GLN A 135 0.30 6.05 7.72
CA GLN A 135 1.74 5.80 7.67
C GLN A 135 2.54 6.99 8.23
N TYR A 136 2.16 8.22 7.89
CA TYR A 136 2.78 9.43 8.43
C TYR A 136 2.70 9.49 9.95
N PHE A 137 1.54 9.21 10.56
CA PHE A 137 1.42 9.24 12.02
C PHE A 137 2.19 8.11 12.70
N LYS A 138 2.20 6.89 12.13
CA LYS A 138 3.06 5.79 12.61
C LYS A 138 4.53 6.21 12.59
N GLN A 139 4.98 6.84 11.50
CA GLN A 139 6.34 7.37 11.38
C GLN A 139 6.62 8.45 12.44
N LYS A 140 5.68 9.37 12.69
CA LYS A 140 5.83 10.41 13.72
C LYS A 140 5.94 9.83 15.13
N TYR A 141 5.19 8.78 15.46
CA TYR A 141 5.36 8.07 16.73
C TYR A 141 6.72 7.37 16.81
N ALA A 142 7.21 6.78 15.70
CA ALA A 142 8.52 6.14 15.69
C ALA A 142 9.65 7.17 15.92
N GLU A 143 9.52 8.35 15.32
CA GLU A 143 10.45 9.48 15.47
C GLU A 143 10.42 10.13 16.86
N SER A 144 9.41 9.87 17.71
CA SER A 144 9.39 10.38 19.09
C SER A 144 10.27 9.55 20.03
N TYR A 145 10.64 8.33 19.64
CA TYR A 145 11.41 7.37 20.45
C TYR A 145 10.75 6.94 21.77
N GLU A 146 9.45 7.21 21.97
CA GLU A 146 8.72 6.89 23.20
C GLU A 146 8.09 5.50 23.21
N PHE A 147 8.02 4.84 22.05
CA PHE A 147 7.27 3.63 21.83
C PHE A 147 8.18 2.43 21.51
N ARG A 148 7.90 1.29 22.13
CA ARG A 148 8.58 0.02 21.81
C ARG A 148 7.95 -0.74 20.64
N LEU A 149 6.68 -0.46 20.34
CA LEU A 149 5.90 -1.14 19.32
C LEU A 149 4.92 -0.13 18.74
N ILE A 150 4.89 -0.04 17.41
CA ILE A 150 3.93 0.77 16.65
C ILE A 150 3.43 -0.11 15.51
N GLY A 151 2.12 -0.18 15.32
CA GLY A 151 1.53 -0.92 14.20
C GLY A 151 0.03 -0.75 14.15
N SER A 152 -0.63 -1.53 13.29
CA SER A 152 -2.08 -1.64 13.26
C SER A 152 -2.54 -2.92 13.93
N TRP A 153 -3.80 -2.98 14.31
CA TRP A 153 -4.44 -4.21 14.78
C TRP A 153 -5.63 -4.53 13.89
N TRP A 154 -5.83 -5.79 13.56
CA TRP A 154 -7.06 -6.27 12.92
C TRP A 154 -7.37 -7.68 13.37
N GLU A 155 -8.65 -8.04 13.30
CA GLU A 155 -9.11 -9.38 13.66
C GLU A 155 -8.64 -10.41 12.60
N PRO A 156 -8.01 -11.55 13.00
CA PRO A 156 -7.53 -12.56 12.06
C PRO A 156 -8.63 -13.34 11.32
N LYS A 157 -9.80 -13.51 11.94
CA LYS A 157 -10.96 -14.26 11.42
C LYS A 157 -12.23 -13.68 12.05
N GLY A 158 -13.17 -13.21 11.23
CA GLY A 158 -14.42 -12.63 11.74
C GLY A 158 -14.67 -11.23 11.19
N ASN A 159 -15.16 -10.34 12.04
CA ASN A 159 -15.60 -9.00 11.70
C ASN A 159 -14.45 -8.12 11.17
N GLN A 160 -14.83 -7.11 10.37
CA GLN A 160 -13.92 -6.12 9.77
C GLN A 160 -13.42 -5.07 10.78
N ASN A 161 -13.16 -5.49 12.02
CA ASN A 161 -12.63 -4.58 13.04
C ASN A 161 -11.14 -4.38 12.80
N GLU A 162 -10.76 -3.12 12.65
CA GLU A 162 -9.39 -2.67 12.44
C GLU A 162 -9.14 -1.43 13.31
N ILE A 163 -7.93 -1.33 13.84
CA ILE A 163 -7.43 -0.16 14.54
C ILE A 163 -6.23 0.32 13.75
N ASP A 164 -6.34 1.54 13.20
CA ASP A 164 -5.33 2.11 12.32
C ASP A 164 -3.96 2.20 13.02
N ILE A 165 -3.93 2.64 14.29
CA ILE A 165 -2.69 2.77 15.07
C ILE A 165 -2.86 2.25 16.50
N VAL A 166 -1.97 1.34 16.87
CA VAL A 166 -1.67 0.94 18.25
C VAL A 166 -0.18 1.18 18.49
N ALA A 167 0.13 2.02 19.49
CA ALA A 167 1.50 2.32 19.88
C ALA A 167 1.70 2.11 21.38
N ILE A 168 2.66 1.26 21.77
CA ILE A 168 2.92 0.90 23.17
C ILE A 168 4.16 1.63 23.66
N TYR A 169 4.03 2.35 24.77
CA TYR A 169 5.15 3.04 25.39
C TYR A 169 6.23 2.05 25.87
N LEU A 170 7.48 2.53 25.96
CA LEU A 170 8.62 1.75 26.45
C LEU A 170 8.39 1.12 27.83
N ASP A 171 7.63 1.79 28.70
CA ASP A 171 7.35 1.37 30.08
C ASP A 171 6.31 0.25 30.22
N ASN A 172 5.65 -0.13 29.13
CA ASN A 172 4.57 -1.13 29.10
C ASN A 172 3.32 -0.83 29.93
N LYS A 173 3.14 0.40 30.42
CA LYS A 173 1.99 0.74 31.28
C LYS A 173 0.84 1.36 30.52
N SER A 174 1.11 1.93 29.35
CA SER A 174 0.11 2.62 28.55
C SER A 174 0.33 2.40 27.05
N ALA A 175 -0.72 2.66 26.28
CA ALA A 175 -0.69 2.60 24.84
C ALA A 175 -1.56 3.74 24.26
N ILE A 176 -1.17 4.21 23.08
CA ILE A 176 -2.02 5.03 22.22
C ILE A 176 -2.80 4.09 21.31
N VAL A 177 -4.10 4.32 21.23
CA VAL A 177 -5.02 3.68 20.28
C VAL A 177 -5.69 4.79 19.52
N ALA A 178 -5.54 4.80 18.19
CA ALA A 178 -6.04 5.89 17.36
C ALA A 178 -6.58 5.40 16.03
N GLU A 179 -7.65 6.07 15.59
CA GLU A 179 -8.20 5.97 14.25
C GLU A 179 -7.79 7.21 13.45
N VAL A 180 -7.35 7.03 12.21
CA VAL A 180 -6.88 8.11 11.35
C VAL A 180 -7.89 8.32 10.23
N LYS A 181 -8.47 9.51 10.17
CA LYS A 181 -9.40 9.86 9.10
C LYS A 181 -8.95 11.14 8.40
N ARG A 182 -8.68 11.02 7.10
CA ARG A 182 -8.34 12.16 6.24
C ARG A 182 -9.46 13.22 6.19
N GLN A 183 -10.71 12.78 6.32
CA GLN A 183 -11.89 13.64 6.38
C GLN A 183 -12.59 13.47 7.73
N LYS A 184 -12.72 14.58 8.48
CA LYS A 184 -13.34 14.59 9.81
C LYS A 184 -14.74 13.97 9.84
N LYS A 185 -15.55 14.18 8.80
CA LYS A 185 -16.91 13.62 8.69
C LYS A 185 -16.97 12.09 8.69
N ASN A 186 -15.86 11.41 8.39
CA ASN A 186 -15.79 9.94 8.36
C ASN A 186 -15.37 9.35 9.71
N PHE A 187 -15.01 10.18 10.70
CA PHE A 187 -14.69 9.73 12.04
C PHE A 187 -15.99 9.43 12.79
N LYS A 188 -16.11 8.20 13.29
CA LYS A 188 -17.23 7.73 14.10
C LYS A 188 -16.67 7.38 15.49
N PRO A 189 -16.93 8.21 16.52
CA PRO A 189 -16.44 7.96 17.88
C PRO A 189 -17.11 6.76 18.53
#